data_AF-A0A167SRF7-F1
#
_entry.id   AF-A0A167SRF7-F1
#
_cell.length_a   1.000
_cell.length_b   1.000
_cell.length_c   1.000
_cell.angle_alpha   90.00
_cell.angle_beta   90.00
_cell.angle_gamma   90.00
#
_symmetry.space_group_name_H-M   'P 1'
#
loop_
_entity.id
_entity.type
_entity.pdbx_description
1 polymer ?
#
loop_
_entity_poly.entity_id
_entity_poly.type
_entity_poly.pdbx_seq_one_letter_code
_entity_poly.pdbx_strand_id
1 'polypeptide(L)'
;TLWLDQRGTGLSTPITPDVLAELSSDAEKAEYFKHFRADSIVKDCEAIRKVLLGDKEKPEDRKWTILGQSFGGFCALTYLSFYSEGVKEV
;
A
#
# COMPACT_ATOMS: atom_id res chain seq x y z
N THR A 1 -5.78 15.01 -6.02
CA THR A 1 -6.27 13.71 -5.54
C THR A 1 -5.56 12.60 -6.29
N LEU A 2 -5.14 11.55 -5.60
CA LEU A 2 -4.41 10.40 -6.15
C LEU A 2 -5.21 9.13 -5.85
N TRP A 3 -5.35 8.25 -6.84
CA TRP A 3 -5.94 6.91 -6.68
C TRP A 3 -4.84 5.88 -6.92
N LEU A 4 -4.73 4.92 -6.01
CA LEU A 4 -3.64 3.93 -6.01
C LEU A 4 -4.21 2.53 -6.18
N ASP A 5 -3.74 1.84 -7.22
CA ASP A 5 -3.84 0.39 -7.30
C ASP A 5 -2.88 -0.22 -6.27
N GLN A 6 -3.42 -1.00 -5.34
CA GLN A 6 -2.61 -1.73 -4.37
C GLN A 6 -1.77 -2.77 -5.11
N ARG A 7 -0.53 -3.03 -4.67
CA ARG A 7 0.27 -4.16 -5.19
C ARG A 7 -0.59 -5.43 -5.26
N GLY A 8 -0.46 -6.20 -6.34
CA GLY A 8 -1.27 -7.40 -6.54
C GLY A 8 -2.63 -7.14 -7.19
N THR A 9 -2.94 -5.89 -7.56
CA THR A 9 -4.22 -5.51 -8.18
C THR A 9 -4.00 -4.56 -9.36
N GLY A 10 -5.01 -4.45 -10.24
CA GLY A 10 -5.02 -3.46 -11.34
C GLY A 10 -3.76 -3.49 -12.19
N LEU A 11 -3.12 -2.34 -12.37
CA LEU A 11 -1.84 -2.20 -13.07
C LEU A 11 -0.62 -2.39 -12.15
N SER A 12 -0.82 -2.54 -10.85
CA SER A 12 0.24 -2.76 -9.85
C SER A 12 0.61 -4.24 -9.72
N THR A 13 0.90 -4.90 -10.85
CA THR A 13 1.23 -6.34 -10.97
C THR A 13 0.15 -7.25 -10.35
N PRO A 14 -0.96 -7.49 -11.06
CA PRO A 14 -2.09 -8.24 -10.51
C PRO A 14 -1.71 -9.70 -10.24
N ILE A 15 -2.17 -10.24 -9.10
CA ILE A 15 -2.03 -11.68 -8.85
C ILE A 15 -3.09 -12.41 -9.65
N THR A 16 -2.66 -13.25 -10.59
CA THR A 16 -3.54 -14.08 -11.42
C THR A 16 -3.22 -15.56 -11.23
N PRO A 17 -4.14 -16.47 -11.61
CA PRO A 17 -3.86 -17.90 -11.60
C PRO A 17 -2.62 -18.28 -12.41
N ASP A 18 -2.37 -17.60 -13.54
CA ASP A 18 -1.21 -17.86 -14.40
C ASP A 18 0.10 -17.54 -13.67
N VAL A 19 0.18 -16.40 -12.97
CA VAL A 19 1.35 -16.05 -12.14
C VAL A 19 1.59 -17.10 -11.04
N LEU A 20 0.52 -17.61 -10.44
CA LEU A 20 0.62 -18.61 -9.38
C LEU A 20 0.98 -20.00 -9.92
N ALA A 21 0.69 -20.29 -11.19
CA ALA A 21 1.05 -21.54 -11.85
C ALA A 21 2.56 -21.64 -12.14
N GLU A 22 3.27 -20.52 -12.21
CA GLU A 22 4.73 -20.47 -12.33
C GLU A 22 5.46 -20.83 -11.03
N LEU A 23 4.75 -20.81 -9.89
CA LEU A 23 5.32 -21.18 -8.59
C LEU A 23 5.19 -22.69 -8.35
N SER A 24 6.30 -23.33 -7.96
CA SER A 24 6.45 -24.79 -7.98
C SER A 24 5.76 -25.49 -6.81
N SER A 25 5.49 -24.77 -5.71
CA SER A 25 4.88 -25.35 -4.50
C SER A 25 3.91 -24.40 -3.79
N ASP A 26 3.02 -24.97 -2.98
CA ASP A 26 2.10 -24.17 -2.14
C ASP A 26 2.83 -23.36 -1.06
N ALA A 27 4.01 -23.82 -0.63
CA ALA A 27 4.88 -23.06 0.27
C ALA A 27 5.41 -21.79 -0.41
N GLU A 28 5.84 -21.88 -1.68
CA GLU A 28 6.28 -20.72 -2.46
C GLU A 28 5.12 -19.76 -2.73
N LYS A 29 3.93 -20.27 -3.06
CA LYS A 29 2.72 -19.44 -3.22
C LYS A 29 2.37 -18.71 -1.91
N ALA A 30 2.43 -19.41 -0.78
CA ALA A 30 2.17 -18.81 0.53
C ALA A 30 3.19 -17.72 0.87
N GLU A 31 4.48 -17.93 0.57
CA GLU A 31 5.51 -16.90 0.75
C GLU A 31 5.26 -15.70 -0.16
N TYR A 32 4.94 -15.94 -1.43
CA TYR A 32 4.60 -14.90 -2.39
C TYR A 32 3.41 -14.05 -1.92
N PHE A 33 2.33 -14.68 -1.42
CA PHE A 33 1.16 -13.97 -0.91
C PHE A 33 1.46 -13.02 0.26
N LYS A 34 2.50 -13.29 1.07
CA LYS A 34 2.87 -12.40 2.19
C LYS A 34 3.28 -11.01 1.72
N HIS A 35 3.76 -10.87 0.49
CA HIS A 35 4.13 -9.58 -0.09
C HIS A 35 2.93 -8.67 -0.39
N PHE A 36 1.70 -9.17 -0.37
CA PHE A 36 0.48 -8.42 -0.74
C PHE A 36 -0.42 -8.08 0.43
N ARG A 37 0.08 -8.28 1.65
CA ARG A 37 -0.64 -7.95 2.88
C ARG A 37 -0.67 -6.43 3.10
N ALA A 38 -1.58 -5.98 3.97
CA ALA A 38 -1.78 -4.56 4.28
C ALA A 38 -0.49 -3.85 4.72
N ASP A 39 0.41 -4.51 5.45
CA ASP A 39 1.70 -3.93 5.85
C ASP A 39 2.58 -3.57 4.65
N SER A 40 2.58 -4.39 3.61
CA SER A 40 3.35 -4.17 2.39
C SER A 40 2.69 -3.11 1.49
N ILE A 41 1.36 -3.13 1.39
CA ILE A 41 0.58 -2.10 0.67
C ILE A 41 0.81 -0.71 1.30
N VAL A 42 0.79 -0.62 2.62
CA VAL A 42 1.00 0.62 3.37
C VAL A 42 2.43 1.15 3.21
N LYS A 43 3.44 0.27 3.17
CA LYS A 43 4.83 0.65 2.88
C LYS A 43 4.99 1.29 1.50
N ASP A 44 4.31 0.78 0.47
CA ASP A 44 4.31 1.40 -0.86
C ASP A 44 3.64 2.77 -0.84
N CYS A 45 2.48 2.85 -0.19
CA CYS A 45 1.72 4.09 -0.05
C CYS A 45 2.59 5.17 0.62
N GLU A 46 3.29 4.83 1.70
CA GLU A 46 4.21 5.75 2.40
C GLU A 46 5.44 6.11 1.56
N ALA A 47 5.98 5.18 0.78
CA ALA A 47 7.06 5.48 -0.17
C ALA A 47 6.61 6.50 -1.22
N ILE A 48 5.41 6.34 -1.78
CA ILE A 48 4.81 7.28 -2.73
C ILE A 48 4.60 8.65 -2.08
N ARG A 49 4.06 8.72 -0.86
CA ARG A 49 3.90 9.98 -0.11
C ARG A 49 5.22 10.71 0.04
N LYS A 50 6.28 10.00 0.44
CA LYS A 50 7.63 10.57 0.58
C LYS A 50 8.15 11.15 -0.73
N VAL A 51 7.96 10.46 -1.85
CA VAL A 51 8.40 10.96 -3.17
C VAL A 51 7.59 12.20 -3.59
N LEU A 52 6.28 12.20 -3.39
CA LEU A 52 5.42 13.28 -3.87
C LEU A 52 5.42 14.52 -2.97
N LEU A 53 5.53 14.31 -1.65
CA LEU A 53 5.31 15.35 -0.64
C LEU A 53 6.47 15.52 0.33
N GLY A 54 7.48 14.64 0.33
CA GLY A 54 8.57 14.66 1.32
C GLY A 54 9.41 15.94 1.33
N ASP A 55 9.57 16.56 0.15
CA ASP A 55 10.41 17.75 -0.03
C ASP A 55 9.65 19.08 0.14
N LYS A 56 8.37 19.04 0.53
CA LYS A 56 7.60 20.28 0.80
C LYS A 56 8.24 21.06 1.94
N GLU A 57 8.36 22.38 1.80
CA GLU A 57 9.01 23.24 2.80
C GLU A 57 8.34 23.11 4.17
N LYS A 58 7.01 23.17 4.18
CA LYS A 58 6.17 23.09 5.37
C LYS A 58 5.90 21.64 5.78
N PRO A 59 6.18 21.22 7.02
CA PRO A 59 5.95 19.85 7.48
C PRO A 59 4.49 19.39 7.33
N GLU A 60 3.52 20.29 7.50
CA GLU A 60 2.09 20.02 7.34
C GLU A 60 1.72 19.65 5.90
N ASP A 61 2.41 20.22 4.90
CA ASP A 61 2.19 19.94 3.48
C ASP A 61 2.81 18.61 3.05
N ARG A 62 3.63 18.00 3.92
CA ARG A 62 4.17 16.64 3.71
C ARG A 62 3.15 15.55 4.03
N LYS A 63 2.06 15.90 4.72
CA LYS A 63 1.02 14.96 5.13
C LYS A 63 -0.09 14.85 4.09
N TRP A 64 -0.77 13.73 4.06
CA TRP A 64 -1.96 13.54 3.21
C TRP A 64 -3.17 13.03 3.98
N THR A 65 -4.33 13.22 3.37
CA THR A 65 -5.60 12.60 3.76
C THR A 65 -5.73 11.27 3.06
N ILE A 66 -6.04 10.21 3.80
CA ILE A 66 -6.27 8.88 3.23
C ILE A 66 -7.77 8.62 3.21
N LEU A 67 -8.28 8.14 2.07
CA LEU A 67 -9.65 7.66 1.95
C LEU A 67 -9.60 6.16 1.63
N GLY A 68 -10.29 5.35 2.43
CA GLY A 68 -10.36 3.90 2.23
C GLY A 68 -11.70 3.32 2.68
N GLN A 69 -12.27 2.44 1.87
CA GLN A 69 -13.49 1.69 2.20
C GLN A 69 -13.22 0.20 2.10
N SER A 70 -13.95 -0.62 2.88
CA SER A 70 -13.75 -2.07 2.94
C SER A 70 -12.30 -2.39 3.30
N PHE A 71 -11.62 -3.25 2.53
CA PHE A 71 -10.20 -3.56 2.71
C PHE A 71 -9.29 -2.31 2.67
N GLY A 72 -9.65 -1.30 1.87
CA GLY A 72 -8.94 -0.01 1.87
C GLY A 72 -9.02 0.71 3.21
N GLY A 73 -10.13 0.57 3.95
CA GLY A 73 -10.28 1.12 5.30
C GLY A 73 -9.36 0.43 6.31
N PHE A 74 -9.20 -0.90 6.23
CA PHE A 74 -8.23 -1.62 7.05
C PHE A 74 -6.78 -1.22 6.71
N CYS A 75 -6.47 -0.99 5.43
CA CYS A 75 -5.18 -0.44 5.03
C CYS A 75 -4.97 0.98 5.59
N ALA A 76 -5.99 1.82 5.61
CA ALA A 76 -5.90 3.17 6.15
C ALA A 76 -5.63 3.18 7.67
N LEU A 77 -6.30 2.32 8.44
CA LEU A 77 -6.00 2.12 9.87
C LEU A 77 -4.60 1.55 10.11
N THR A 78 -4.15 0.62 9.25
CA THR A 78 -2.78 0.08 9.30
C THR A 78 -1.74 1.18 9.01
N TYR A 79 -2.02 2.06 8.03
CA TYR A 79 -1.18 3.23 7.74
C TYR A 79 -1.08 4.14 8.97
N LEU A 80 -2.20 4.51 9.56
CA LEU A 80 -2.22 5.34 10.76
C LEU A 80 -1.40 4.71 11.90
N SER A 81 -1.44 3.39 12.04
CA SER A 81 -0.69 2.66 13.07
C SER A 81 0.82 2.68 12.84
N PHE A 82 1.29 2.67 11.58
CA PHE A 82 2.71 2.55 11.25
C PHE A 82 3.39 3.88 10.91
N TYR A 83 2.65 4.83 10.32
CA TYR A 83 3.14 6.07 9.73
C TYR A 83 2.23 7.26 10.06
N SER A 84 1.82 7.36 11.33
CA SER A 84 0.92 8.42 11.82
C SER A 84 1.38 9.84 11.49
N GLU A 85 2.71 10.06 11.39
CA GLU A 85 3.33 11.34 11.08
C GLU A 85 3.06 11.80 9.64
N GLY A 86 2.80 10.86 8.72
CA GLY A 86 2.52 11.13 7.31
C GLY A 86 1.05 11.44 7.02
N VAL A 87 0.16 11.36 8.00
CA VAL A 87 -1.29 11.45 7.81
C VAL A 87 -1.87 12.68 8.51
N LYS A 88 -2.78 13.36 7.81
CA LYS A 88 -3.59 14.44 8.35
C LYS A 88 -4.93 13.93 8.89
N GLU A 89 -5.62 13.11 8.09
CA GLU A 89 -6.92 12.51 8.44
C GLU A 89 -7.12 11.18 7.68
N VAL A 90 -7.96 10.31 8.24
CA VAL A 90 -8.37 8.99 7.71
C VAL A 90 -9.88 8.86 7.81
#